data_AF-A0ABD0ZTR4-F1
#
_entry.id   AF-A0ABD0ZTR4-F1
#
_cell.length_a   1.000
_cell.length_b   1.000
_cell.length_c   1.000
_cell.angle_alpha   90.00
_cell.angle_beta   90.00
_cell.angle_gamma   90.00
#
_symmetry.space_group_name_H-M   'P 1'
#
loop_
_entity.id
_entity.type
_entity.pdbx_description
1 polymer ?
#
loop_
_entity_poly.entity_id
_entity_poly.type
_entity_poly.pdbx_seq_one_letter_code
_entity_poly.pdbx_strand_id
1 'polypeptide(L)'
;MGVCNDEEVKKKQISLIDDDGIEYFEEGTKGDIVVRYFQKMFTTSEPTDPDQLLEGLESRVTAGMNIELVKEVTSEEIKEAAFNIKGSSAPGADGMNGVLFKLIGLWWGNRSLRM
;
A
#
# COMPACT_ATOMS: atom_id res chain seq x y z
N MET A 1 -41.85 36.02 -21.51
CA MET A 1 -40.52 36.09 -20.87
C MET A 1 -40.63 35.62 -19.43
N GLY A 2 -40.31 34.35 -19.16
CA GLY A 2 -40.05 33.90 -17.79
C GLY A 2 -38.56 34.04 -17.55
N VAL A 3 -38.17 34.92 -16.64
CA VAL A 3 -36.78 35.07 -16.22
C VAL A 3 -36.54 33.94 -15.21
N CYS A 4 -35.75 32.94 -15.58
CA CYS A 4 -35.25 31.98 -14.59
C CYS A 4 -34.26 32.74 -13.70
N ASN A 5 -34.62 32.92 -12.44
CA ASN A 5 -33.67 33.33 -11.43
C ASN A 5 -32.80 32.11 -11.15
N ASP A 6 -31.54 32.15 -11.59
CA ASP A 6 -30.51 31.26 -11.10
C ASP A 6 -30.28 31.61 -9.62
N GLU A 7 -31.04 30.99 -8.71
CA GLU A 7 -30.67 30.95 -7.31
C GLU A 7 -29.38 30.14 -7.22
N GLU A 8 -28.25 30.85 -7.10
CA GLU A 8 -26.96 30.24 -6.80
C GLU A 8 -27.12 29.30 -5.61
N VAL A 9 -27.04 27.99 -5.87
CA VAL A 9 -26.98 26.96 -4.83
C VAL A 9 -25.71 27.22 -4.04
N LYS A 10 -25.83 27.97 -2.94
CA LYS A 10 -24.75 28.22 -1.99
C LYS A 10 -24.26 26.87 -1.50
N LYS A 11 -23.10 26.43 -2.01
CA LYS A 11 -22.42 25.22 -1.54
C LYS A 11 -22.24 25.37 -0.04
N LYS A 12 -22.87 24.48 0.73
CA LYS A 12 -22.77 24.46 2.20
C LYS A 12 -21.29 24.36 2.56
N GLN A 13 -20.71 25.46 3.06
CA GLN A 13 -19.32 25.51 3.50
C GLN A 13 -19.17 24.53 4.66
N ILE A 14 -18.44 23.44 4.44
CA ILE A 14 -18.24 22.38 5.43
C ILE A 14 -17.40 22.96 6.57
N SER A 15 -17.91 23.03 7.79
CA SER A 15 -17.15 23.38 8.98
C SER A 15 -16.42 22.15 9.54
N LEU A 16 -15.24 22.37 10.13
CA LEU A 16 -14.49 21.33 10.83
C LEU A 16 -14.46 21.64 12.32
N ILE A 17 -14.70 20.64 13.15
CA ILE A 17 -14.62 20.76 14.60
C ILE A 17 -13.32 20.10 15.04
N ASP A 18 -12.53 20.83 15.82
CA ASP A 18 -11.28 20.34 16.39
C ASP A 18 -11.51 19.55 17.69
N ASP A 19 -10.46 18.90 18.20
CA ASP A 19 -10.51 18.08 19.42
C ASP A 19 -11.00 18.86 20.66
N ASP A 20 -10.81 20.17 20.70
CA ASP A 20 -11.28 21.07 21.77
C ASP A 20 -12.75 21.52 21.58
N GLY A 21 -13.45 21.00 20.56
CA GLY A 21 -14.84 21.35 20.25
C GLY A 21 -15.00 22.70 19.55
N ILE A 22 -13.90 23.31 19.09
CA ILE A 22 -13.90 24.59 18.39
C ILE A 22 -14.22 24.37 16.91
N GLU A 23 -15.18 25.11 16.38
CA GLU A 23 -15.64 25.03 15.00
C GLU A 23 -14.91 26.03 14.10
N TYR A 24 -14.34 25.55 13.01
CA TYR A 24 -13.54 26.34 12.05
C TYR A 24 -14.21 26.36 10.67
N PHE A 25 -14.43 27.57 10.19
CA PHE A 25 -15.09 27.83 8.91
C PHE A 25 -14.11 28.25 7.82
N GLU A 26 -12.99 28.89 8.19
CA GLU A 26 -12.00 29.44 7.26
C GLU A 26 -11.24 28.34 6.52
N GLU A 27 -11.02 28.54 5.21
CA GLU A 27 -10.39 27.54 4.34
C GLU A 27 -8.90 27.33 4.69
N GLY A 28 -8.22 28.39 5.12
CA GLY A 28 -6.81 28.34 5.52
C GLY A 28 -6.54 27.49 6.77
N THR A 29 -7.46 27.45 7.73
CA THR A 29 -7.26 26.74 9.01
C THR A 29 -7.69 25.28 8.98
N LYS A 30 -8.47 24.85 7.96
CA LYS A 30 -8.96 23.47 7.86
C LYS A 30 -7.86 22.47 7.57
N GLY A 31 -6.89 22.84 6.73
CA GLY A 31 -5.75 21.97 6.40
C GLY A 31 -4.99 21.54 7.65
N ASP A 32 -4.67 22.50 8.51
CA ASP A 32 -3.91 22.25 9.74
C ASP A 32 -4.69 21.38 10.73
N ILE A 33 -6.01 21.58 10.86
CA ILE A 33 -6.87 20.74 11.71
C ILE A 33 -6.90 19.31 11.21
N VAL A 34 -7.08 19.11 9.89
CA VAL A 34 -7.08 17.77 9.28
C VAL A 34 -5.73 17.09 9.48
N VAL A 35 -4.64 17.81 9.24
CA VAL A 35 -3.27 17.29 9.45
C VAL A 35 -3.06 16.89 10.90
N ARG A 36 -3.39 17.76 11.86
CA ARG A 36 -3.23 17.48 13.29
C ARG A 36 -4.12 16.32 13.75
N TYR A 37 -5.35 16.24 13.27
CA TYR A 37 -6.28 15.16 13.56
C TYR A 37 -5.72 13.80 13.10
N PHE A 38 -5.28 13.71 11.83
CA PHE A 38 -4.71 12.46 11.33
C PHE A 38 -3.36 12.15 11.95
N GLN A 39 -2.51 13.16 12.21
CA GLN A 39 -1.27 12.96 12.96
C GLN A 39 -1.57 12.34 14.33
N LYS A 40 -2.53 12.87 15.08
CA LYS A 40 -2.92 12.31 16.38
C LYS A 40 -3.51 10.89 16.23
N MET A 41 -4.38 10.66 15.25
CA MET A 41 -4.96 9.33 14.97
C MET A 41 -3.89 8.28 14.65
N PHE A 42 -2.85 8.66 13.91
CA PHE A 42 -1.76 7.76 13.53
C PHE A 42 -0.58 7.75 14.51
N THR A 43 -0.57 8.65 15.51
CA THR A 43 0.43 8.70 16.59
C THR A 43 -0.11 8.14 17.91
N THR A 44 -1.42 8.07 18.10
CA THR A 44 -2.09 7.46 19.27
C THR A 44 -2.06 5.93 19.24
N SER A 45 -0.87 5.39 19.08
CA SER A 45 -0.51 4.05 19.51
C SER A 45 0.77 4.23 20.29
N GLU A 46 0.62 4.37 21.60
CA GLU A 46 1.66 3.93 22.53
C GLU A 46 2.23 2.61 21.98
N PRO A 47 3.57 2.42 21.92
CA PRO A 47 4.12 1.15 21.49
C PRO A 47 3.71 0.11 22.54
N THR A 48 2.53 -0.48 22.36
CA THR A 48 2.16 -1.72 23.01
C THR A 48 3.24 -2.67 22.55
N ASP A 49 4.00 -3.17 23.51
CA ASP A 49 5.01 -4.18 23.29
C ASP A 49 4.44 -5.19 22.28
N PRO A 50 4.99 -5.29 21.05
CA PRO A 50 4.43 -6.15 20.02
C PRO A 50 4.36 -7.59 20.52
N ASP A 51 5.19 -7.96 21.49
CA ASP A 51 5.18 -9.25 22.15
C ASP A 51 3.87 -9.49 22.95
N GLN A 52 3.25 -8.45 23.54
CA GLN A 52 1.93 -8.55 24.18
C GLN A 52 0.81 -8.74 23.16
N LEU A 53 0.88 -8.07 21.99
CA LEU A 53 -0.09 -8.28 20.91
C LEU A 53 0.00 -9.69 20.32
N LEU A 54 1.22 -10.25 20.30
CA LEU A 54 1.51 -11.57 19.76
C LEU A 54 1.37 -12.68 20.81
N GLU A 55 1.00 -12.35 22.06
CA GLU A 55 0.82 -13.32 23.12
C GLU A 55 -0.30 -14.32 22.76
N GLY A 56 0.03 -15.61 22.77
CA GLY A 56 -0.89 -16.69 22.39
C GLY A 56 -0.92 -17.04 20.90
N LEU A 57 -0.19 -16.30 20.04
CA LEU A 57 0.06 -16.76 18.67
C LEU A 57 1.21 -17.77 18.64
N GLU A 58 0.95 -18.94 18.07
CA GLU A 58 2.00 -19.91 17.79
C GLU A 58 2.91 -19.41 16.66
N SER A 59 4.23 -19.47 16.87
CA SER A 59 5.19 -19.10 15.83
C SER A 59 5.11 -20.08 14.65
N ARG A 60 4.72 -19.56 13.48
CA ARG A 60 4.66 -20.33 12.22
C ARG A 60 5.99 -20.39 11.49
N VAL A 61 6.92 -19.49 11.82
CA VAL A 61 8.22 -19.36 11.17
C VAL A 61 9.28 -19.67 12.20
N THR A 62 9.98 -20.79 12.01
CA THR A 62 11.11 -21.15 12.88
C THR A 62 12.28 -20.20 12.67
N ALA A 63 13.21 -20.14 13.63
CA ALA A 63 14.41 -19.31 13.49
C ALA A 63 15.22 -19.65 12.23
N GLY A 64 15.30 -20.93 11.86
CA GLY A 64 15.96 -21.37 10.63
C GLY A 64 15.27 -20.85 9.36
N MET A 65 13.93 -20.93 9.32
CA MET A 65 13.15 -20.36 8.21
C MET A 65 13.34 -18.86 8.11
N ASN A 66 13.39 -18.15 9.24
CA ASN A 66 13.61 -16.70 9.23
C ASN A 66 15.00 -16.34 8.68
N ILE A 67 16.04 -17.13 8.99
CA ILE A 67 17.38 -16.95 8.41
C ILE A 67 17.33 -17.09 6.88
N GLU A 68 16.59 -18.08 6.37
CA GLU A 68 16.42 -18.27 4.92
C GLU A 68 15.62 -17.13 4.28
N LEU A 69 14.53 -16.67 4.92
CA LEU A 69 13.66 -15.61 4.40
C LEU A 69 14.31 -14.23 4.37
N VAL A 70 15.26 -13.96 5.28
CA VAL A 70 15.97 -12.67 5.39
C VAL A 70 17.28 -12.66 4.61
N LYS A 71 17.70 -13.81 4.06
CA LYS A 71 18.92 -13.92 3.25
C LYS A 71 18.81 -13.06 1.98
N GLU A 72 19.95 -12.55 1.52
CA GLU A 72 20.05 -11.86 0.24
C GLU A 72 19.62 -12.75 -0.93
N VAL A 73 18.78 -12.19 -1.80
CA VAL A 73 18.30 -12.86 -3.01
C VAL A 73 19.40 -12.89 -4.06
N THR A 74 19.69 -14.07 -4.60
CA THR A 74 20.71 -14.28 -5.63
C THR A 74 20.13 -14.22 -7.05
N SER A 75 20.98 -13.94 -8.04
CA SER A 75 20.60 -13.94 -9.45
C SER A 75 20.07 -15.30 -9.92
N GLU A 76 20.62 -16.38 -9.37
CA GLU A 76 20.27 -17.75 -9.65
C GLU A 76 18.85 -18.06 -9.16
N GLU A 77 18.52 -17.66 -7.93
CA GLU A 77 17.17 -17.80 -7.36
C GLU A 77 16.13 -17.03 -8.17
N ILE A 78 16.44 -15.79 -8.59
CA ILE A 78 15.55 -14.98 -9.45
C ILE A 78 15.30 -15.71 -10.77
N LYS A 79 16.36 -16.24 -11.38
CA LYS A 79 16.28 -16.94 -12.66
C LYS A 79 15.41 -18.19 -12.53
N GLU A 80 15.65 -19.02 -11.52
CA GLU A 80 14.88 -20.23 -11.26
C GLU A 80 13.40 -19.89 -10.99
N ALA A 81 13.14 -18.92 -10.11
CA ALA A 81 11.79 -18.49 -9.79
C ALA A 81 11.03 -18.02 -11.03
N ALA A 82 11.66 -17.18 -11.88
CA ALA A 82 11.06 -16.68 -13.11
C ALA A 82 10.68 -17.80 -14.10
N PHE A 83 11.49 -18.85 -14.20
CA PHE A 83 11.20 -19.99 -15.06
C PHE A 83 10.12 -20.94 -14.49
N ASN A 84 9.98 -20.97 -13.16
CA ASN A 84 8.99 -21.78 -12.44
C ASN A 84 7.60 -21.11 -12.33
N ILE A 85 7.42 -19.88 -12.82
CA ILE A 85 6.11 -19.22 -12.86
C ILE A 85 5.13 -20.02 -13.73
N LYS A 86 3.98 -20.39 -13.15
CA LYS A 86 2.88 -21.01 -13.89
C LYS A 86 2.23 -19.96 -14.79
N GLY A 87 2.26 -20.18 -16.10
CA GLY A 87 1.67 -19.28 -17.10
C GLY A 87 0.15 -19.12 -17.02
N SER A 88 -0.55 -19.95 -16.23
CA SER A 88 -1.97 -19.82 -15.95
C SER A 88 -2.27 -18.99 -14.70
N SER A 89 -1.28 -18.32 -14.13
CA SER A 89 -1.48 -17.45 -12.96
C SER A 89 -2.36 -16.27 -13.36
N ALA A 90 -3.31 -15.93 -12.50
CA ALA A 90 -4.15 -14.75 -12.69
C ALA A 90 -3.26 -13.50 -12.82
N PRO A 91 -3.63 -12.53 -13.68
CA PRO A 91 -2.89 -11.28 -13.78
C PRO A 91 -2.87 -10.58 -12.41
N GLY A 92 -1.71 -10.02 -12.05
CA GLY A 92 -1.59 -9.21 -10.84
C GLY A 92 -2.44 -7.93 -10.91
N ALA A 93 -2.45 -7.12 -9.85
CA ALA A 93 -3.08 -5.79 -9.87
C ALA A 93 -2.48 -4.87 -10.96
N ASP A 94 -1.27 -5.21 -11.43
CA ASP A 94 -0.55 -4.60 -12.54
C ASP A 94 -1.03 -5.06 -13.95
N GLY A 95 -1.94 -6.03 -14.02
CA GLY A 95 -2.46 -6.58 -15.28
C GLY A 95 -1.51 -7.54 -16.00
N MET A 96 -0.36 -7.89 -15.40
CA MET A 96 0.65 -8.74 -16.03
C MET A 96 0.40 -10.22 -15.71
N ASN A 97 0.28 -11.05 -16.74
CA ASN A 97 0.13 -12.51 -16.60
C ASN A 97 1.51 -13.18 -16.43
N GLY A 98 1.59 -14.26 -15.67
CA GLY A 98 2.78 -15.13 -15.53
C GLY A 98 3.45 -15.55 -16.84
N VAL A 99 2.71 -15.61 -17.96
CA VAL A 99 3.29 -15.83 -19.30
C VAL A 99 4.32 -14.76 -19.68
N LEU A 100 4.06 -13.49 -19.35
CA LEU A 100 4.94 -12.37 -19.69
C LEU A 100 6.32 -12.53 -19.06
N PHE A 101 6.36 -12.82 -17.76
CA PHE A 101 7.61 -12.99 -17.02
C PHE A 101 8.42 -14.19 -17.52
N LYS A 102 7.73 -15.29 -17.89
CA LYS A 102 8.38 -16.46 -18.49
C LYS A 102 8.98 -16.15 -19.86
N LEU A 103 8.27 -15.38 -20.71
CA LEU A 103 8.78 -14.98 -22.02
C LEU A 103 10.00 -14.07 -21.91
N ILE A 104 9.98 -13.10 -21.00
CA ILE A 104 11.12 -12.21 -20.74
C ILE A 104 12.31 -13.04 -20.24
N GLY A 105 12.11 -13.95 -19.28
CA GLY A 105 13.16 -14.85 -18.78
C GLY A 105 13.79 -15.71 -19.88
N LEU A 106 12.98 -16.31 -20.76
CA LEU A 106 13.45 -17.12 -21.90
C LEU A 106 14.24 -16.27 -22.91
N TRP A 107 13.78 -15.06 -23.19
CA TRP A 107 14.46 -14.15 -24.11
C TRP A 107 15.82 -13.69 -23.58
N TRP A 108 15.93 -13.41 -22.28
CA TRP A 108 17.21 -13.10 -21.64
C TRP A 108 18.14 -14.33 -21.59
N GLY A 109 17.61 -15.52 -21.26
CA GLY A 109 18.39 -16.76 -21.19
C GLY A 109 18.98 -17.22 -22.53
N ASN A 110 18.22 -17.11 -23.62
CA ASN A 110 18.66 -17.57 -24.95
C ASN A 110 19.68 -16.63 -25.62
N ARG A 111 19.80 -15.36 -25.19
CA ARG A 111 20.84 -14.45 -25.71
C ARG A 111 22.22 -14.70 -25.10
N SER A 112 22.29 -15.27 -23.89
CA SER A 112 23.56 -15.58 -23.23
C SER A 112 24.29 -16.80 -23.83
N LEU A 113 23.62 -17.64 -24.60
CA LEU A 113 24.17 -18.85 -25.25
C LEU A 113 24.60 -18.61 -26.72
N ARG A 114 24.63 -17.35 -27.17
CA ARG A 114 25.03 -16.93 -28.52
C ARG A 114 26.24 -15.98 -28.56
N MET A 115 26.99 -15.89 -27.46
CA MET A 115 28.34 -15.30 -27.42
C MET A 115 29.37 -16.38 -27.14
#